data_AF-A0A938MPL7-F1
#
_entry.id   AF-A0A938MPL7-F1
#
_cell.length_a   1.000
_cell.length_b   1.000
_cell.length_c   1.000
_cell.angle_alpha   90.00
_cell.angle_beta   90.00
_cell.angle_gamma   90.00
#
_symmetry.space_group_name_H-M   'P 1'
#
loop_
_entity.id
_entity.type
_entity.pdbx_description
1 polymer ?
#
loop_
_entity_poly.entity_id
_entity_poly.type
_entity_poly.pdbx_seq_one_letter_code
_entity_poly.pdbx_strand_id
1 'polypeptide(L)'
;FTESPVFERRFSLRDQLERAALSVSNNIAEGFERGTTAELVAFLYIARGSAGEVRSMLCFVERRKAFADFKSQISDLKGRCESISRQLYGWMESLKESVIKGQKYLTPTGKQRYEQKQRAEAFLAQVDEIVRKAREQEKRRSPGSSGMPSSEL
;
A
#
# COMPACT_ATOMS: atom_id res chain seq x y z
N PHE A 1 -20.42 -22.23 8.74
CA PHE A 1 -19.64 -22.22 10.00
C PHE A 1 -20.45 -21.61 11.14
N THR A 2 -20.78 -20.32 11.11
CA THR A 2 -21.50 -19.62 12.19
C THR A 2 -22.96 -20.00 12.39
N GLU A 3 -23.58 -20.63 11.39
CA GLU A 3 -24.94 -21.18 11.47
C GLU A 3 -25.01 -22.54 12.18
N SER A 4 -23.87 -23.15 12.51
CA SER A 4 -23.86 -24.47 13.14
C SER A 4 -24.38 -24.42 14.58
N PRO A 5 -24.95 -25.52 15.12
CA PRO A 5 -25.56 -25.55 16.45
C PRO A 5 -24.64 -25.12 17.60
N VAL A 6 -23.31 -25.26 17.43
CA VAL A 6 -22.34 -24.76 18.42
C VAL A 6 -22.44 -23.24 18.65
N PHE A 7 -22.99 -22.48 17.70
CA PHE A 7 -23.18 -21.04 17.86
C PHE A 7 -24.52 -20.63 18.47
N GLU A 8 -25.50 -21.53 18.62
CA GLU A 8 -26.86 -21.22 19.10
C GLU A 8 -26.91 -20.59 20.50
N ARG A 9 -25.91 -20.83 21.35
CA ARG A 9 -25.80 -20.20 22.69
C ARG A 9 -24.63 -19.24 22.81
N ARG A 10 -24.04 -18.84 21.67
CA ARG A 10 -22.83 -18.02 21.58
C ARG A 10 -23.08 -16.80 20.68
N PHE A 11 -24.25 -16.17 20.83
CA PHE A 11 -24.70 -15.06 19.99
C PHE A 11 -23.68 -13.92 19.89
N SER A 12 -23.09 -13.50 21.02
CA SER A 12 -22.10 -12.42 21.02
C SER A 12 -20.82 -12.78 20.23
N LEU A 13 -20.36 -14.03 20.32
CA LEU A 13 -19.19 -14.49 19.55
C LEU A 13 -19.52 -14.59 18.06
N ARG A 14 -20.70 -15.13 17.73
CA ARG A 14 -21.20 -15.21 16.36
C ARG A 14 -21.29 -13.81 15.73
N ASP A 15 -21.96 -12.88 16.41
CA ASP A 15 -22.17 -11.51 15.94
C ASP A 15 -20.84 -10.78 15.72
N GLN A 16 -19.90 -10.88 16.67
CA GLN A 16 -18.58 -10.28 16.52
C GLN A 16 -17.81 -10.86 15.32
N LEU A 17 -17.86 -12.17 15.13
CA LEU A 17 -17.19 -12.84 14.01
C LEU A 17 -17.79 -12.46 12.66
N GLU A 18 -19.12 -12.45 12.55
CA GLU A 18 -19.85 -12.10 11.33
C GLU A 18 -19.64 -10.62 10.97
N ARG A 19 -19.72 -9.71 11.96
CA ARG A 19 -19.44 -8.28 11.76
C ARG A 19 -18.00 -8.01 11.33
N ALA A 20 -17.03 -8.65 11.97
CA ALA A 20 -15.63 -8.48 11.58
C ALA A 20 -15.39 -8.99 10.15
N ALA A 21 -15.99 -10.12 9.77
CA ALA A 21 -15.91 -10.62 8.40
C ALA A 21 -16.55 -9.67 7.38
N LEU A 22 -17.76 -9.17 7.65
CA LEU A 22 -18.47 -8.22 6.80
C LEU A 22 -17.75 -6.87 6.70
N SER A 23 -17.11 -6.43 7.78
CA SER A 23 -16.33 -5.19 7.83
C SER A 23 -15.20 -5.15 6.80
N VAL A 24 -14.62 -6.31 6.43
CA VAL A 24 -13.57 -6.38 5.40
C VAL A 24 -14.09 -5.83 4.06
N SER A 25 -15.21 -6.37 3.56
CA SER A 25 -15.77 -5.94 2.27
C SER A 25 -16.34 -4.52 2.33
N ASN A 26 -16.98 -4.17 3.46
CA ASN A 26 -17.58 -2.84 3.62
C ASN A 26 -16.53 -1.73 3.60
N ASN A 27 -15.39 -1.91 4.28
CA ASN A 27 -14.32 -0.93 4.25
C ASN A 27 -13.66 -0.82 2.87
N ILE A 28 -13.51 -1.93 2.13
CA ILE A 28 -13.00 -1.86 0.74
C ILE A 28 -13.94 -1.01 -0.12
N ALA A 29 -15.25 -1.29 -0.07
CA ALA A 29 -16.26 -0.55 -0.84
C ALA A 29 -16.28 0.93 -0.43
N GLU A 30 -16.31 1.23 0.87
CA GLU A 30 -16.31 2.61 1.36
C GLU A 30 -15.05 3.37 0.93
N GLY A 31 -13.87 2.74 1.02
CA GLY A 31 -12.61 3.34 0.59
C GLY A 31 -12.61 3.71 -0.90
N PHE A 32 -13.21 2.88 -1.76
CA PHE A 32 -13.34 3.18 -3.18
C PHE A 32 -14.18 4.44 -3.43
N GLU A 33 -15.29 4.61 -2.72
CA GLU A 33 -16.21 5.73 -2.88
C GLU A 33 -15.66 7.08 -2.38
N ARG A 34 -14.55 7.09 -1.61
CA ARG A 34 -13.93 8.34 -1.11
C ARG A 34 -13.19 9.13 -2.20
N GLY A 35 -12.78 8.48 -3.28
CA GLY A 35 -12.27 9.15 -4.48
C GLY A 35 -10.80 9.58 -4.45
N THR A 36 -10.08 9.44 -3.34
CA THR A 36 -8.62 9.63 -3.29
C THR A 36 -7.87 8.34 -2.93
N THR A 37 -6.65 8.18 -3.45
CA THR A 37 -5.81 7.01 -3.16
C THR A 37 -5.43 6.94 -1.68
N ALA A 38 -5.21 8.08 -1.03
CA ALA A 38 -4.85 8.13 0.38
C ALA A 38 -5.99 7.62 1.28
N GLU A 39 -7.23 8.02 1.00
CA GLU A 39 -8.41 7.53 1.72
C GLU A 39 -8.65 6.05 1.44
N LEU A 40 -8.58 5.62 0.18
CA LEU A 40 -8.69 4.20 -0.16
C LEU A 40 -7.67 3.37 0.66
N VAL A 41 -6.40 3.78 0.69
CA VAL A 41 -5.37 3.09 1.49
C VAL A 41 -5.72 3.05 2.98
N ALA A 42 -6.23 4.13 3.56
CA ALA A 42 -6.65 4.16 4.96
C ALA A 42 -7.75 3.12 5.25
N PHE A 43 -8.76 3.03 4.38
CA PHE A 43 -9.83 2.05 4.48
C PHE A 43 -9.34 0.61 4.26
N LEU A 44 -8.37 0.39 3.36
CA LEU A 44 -7.75 -0.92 3.17
C LEU A 44 -6.96 -1.38 4.41
N TYR A 45 -6.37 -0.46 5.18
CA TYR A 45 -5.79 -0.80 6.48
C TYR A 45 -6.85 -1.27 7.48
N ILE A 46 -8.02 -0.63 7.51
CA ILE A 46 -9.13 -1.05 8.37
C ILE A 46 -9.64 -2.43 7.94
N ALA A 47 -9.86 -2.66 6.64
CA ALA A 47 -10.25 -3.95 6.11
C ALA A 47 -9.26 -5.06 6.48
N ARG A 48 -7.95 -4.78 6.39
CA ARG A 48 -6.89 -5.70 6.82
C ARG A 48 -6.92 -5.95 8.32
N GLY A 49 -7.21 -4.92 9.12
CA GLY A 49 -7.44 -5.04 10.56
C GLY A 49 -8.59 -6.00 10.88
N SER A 50 -9.75 -5.82 10.22
CA SER A 50 -10.91 -6.70 10.40
C SER A 50 -10.62 -8.15 10.01
N ALA A 51 -9.84 -8.42 8.95
CA ALA A 51 -9.39 -9.77 8.64
C ALA A 51 -8.49 -10.36 9.75
N GLY A 52 -7.66 -9.53 10.39
CA GLY A 52 -6.87 -9.88 11.56
C GLY A 52 -7.72 -10.21 12.79
N GLU A 53 -8.79 -9.46 13.04
CA GLU A 53 -9.75 -9.72 14.12
C GLU A 53 -10.45 -11.07 13.94
N VAL A 54 -10.93 -11.38 12.73
CA VAL A 54 -11.52 -12.69 12.41
C VAL A 54 -10.53 -13.80 12.72
N ARG A 55 -9.28 -13.68 12.26
CA ARG A 55 -8.23 -14.67 12.54
C ARG A 55 -7.95 -14.83 14.03
N SER A 56 -7.90 -13.73 14.78
CA SER A 56 -7.71 -13.75 16.24
C SER A 56 -8.86 -14.49 16.94
N MET A 57 -10.11 -14.17 16.58
CA MET A 57 -11.28 -14.87 17.11
C MET A 57 -11.25 -16.35 16.76
N LEU A 58 -10.92 -16.74 15.52
CA LEU A 58 -10.76 -18.13 15.12
C LEU A 58 -9.72 -18.89 15.96
N CYS A 59 -8.58 -18.27 16.28
CA CYS A 59 -7.57 -18.83 17.19
C CYS A 59 -8.10 -19.03 18.62
N PHE A 60 -9.03 -18.18 19.07
CA PHE A 60 -9.73 -18.36 20.35
C PHE A 60 -10.75 -19.50 20.27
N VAL A 61 -11.53 -19.57 19.20
CA VAL A 61 -12.58 -20.58 19.02
C VAL A 61 -11.99 -21.99 18.91
N GLU A 62 -10.85 -22.14 18.21
CA GLU A 62 -10.13 -23.41 18.01
C GLU A 62 -9.75 -24.13 19.32
N ARG A 63 -9.52 -23.37 20.40
CA ARG A 63 -9.11 -23.93 21.71
C ARG A 63 -10.29 -24.43 22.54
N ARG A 64 -11.52 -24.22 22.08
CA ARG A 64 -12.74 -24.57 22.82
C ARG A 64 -13.18 -25.98 22.44
N LYS A 65 -13.40 -26.84 23.44
CA LYS A 65 -13.85 -28.23 23.24
C LYS A 65 -15.08 -28.35 22.33
N ALA A 66 -16.00 -27.39 22.43
CA ALA A 66 -17.22 -27.36 21.62
C ALA A 66 -16.97 -27.25 20.11
N PHE A 67 -15.76 -26.86 19.69
CA PHE A 67 -15.37 -26.68 18.29
C PHE A 67 -14.34 -27.72 17.82
N ALA A 68 -14.19 -28.84 18.54
CA ALA A 68 -13.22 -29.88 18.21
C ALA A 68 -13.39 -30.42 16.78
N ASP A 69 -14.65 -30.57 16.33
CA ASP A 69 -14.98 -31.08 14.99
C ASP A 69 -14.75 -30.05 13.87
N PHE A 70 -14.46 -28.80 14.24
CA PHE A 70 -14.28 -27.69 13.31
C PHE A 70 -12.82 -27.34 13.03
N LYS A 71 -11.84 -28.08 13.57
CA LYS A 71 -10.41 -27.75 13.42
C LYS A 71 -9.97 -27.51 11.98
N SER A 72 -10.36 -28.39 11.06
CA SER A 72 -10.02 -28.24 9.64
C SER A 72 -10.63 -26.97 9.03
N GLN A 73 -11.92 -26.72 9.29
CA GLN A 73 -12.62 -25.53 8.80
C GLN A 73 -12.03 -24.23 9.39
N ILE A 74 -11.69 -24.24 10.68
CA ILE A 74 -11.04 -23.10 11.34
C ILE A 74 -9.65 -22.85 10.74
N SER A 75 -8.87 -23.90 10.46
CA SER A 75 -7.58 -23.78 9.78
C SER A 75 -7.73 -23.12 8.41
N ASP A 76 -8.69 -23.59 7.59
CA ASP A 76 -8.97 -23.01 6.27
C ASP A 76 -9.35 -21.53 6.36
N LEU A 77 -10.28 -21.20 7.27
CA LEU A 77 -10.72 -19.81 7.46
C LEU A 77 -9.56 -18.90 7.90
N LYS A 78 -8.68 -19.36 8.80
CA LYS A 78 -7.47 -18.61 9.17
C LYS A 78 -6.57 -18.38 7.95
N GLY A 79 -6.34 -19.41 7.13
CA GLY A 79 -5.56 -19.30 5.90
C GLY A 79 -6.15 -18.31 4.89
N ARG A 80 -7.49 -18.30 4.76
CA ARG A 80 -8.20 -17.30 3.93
C ARG A 80 -8.03 -15.88 4.46
N CYS A 81 -8.13 -15.66 5.77
CA CYS A 81 -7.88 -14.35 6.39
C CYS A 81 -6.44 -13.86 6.16
N GLU A 82 -5.45 -14.76 6.21
CA GLU A 82 -4.05 -14.44 5.92
C GLU A 82 -3.83 -14.07 4.46
N SER A 83 -4.41 -14.85 3.55
CA SER A 83 -4.36 -14.58 2.12
C SER A 83 -4.97 -13.21 1.80
N ILE A 84 -6.15 -12.90 2.34
CA ILE A 84 -6.80 -11.60 2.20
C ILE A 84 -5.90 -10.49 2.76
N SER A 85 -5.34 -10.67 3.95
CA SER A 85 -4.45 -9.67 4.57
C SER A 85 -3.21 -9.37 3.73
N ARG A 86 -2.65 -10.39 3.06
CA ARG A 86 -1.51 -10.24 2.13
C ARG A 86 -1.92 -9.52 0.85
N GLN A 87 -3.07 -9.88 0.26
CA GLN A 87 -3.58 -9.25 -0.96
C GLN A 87 -3.89 -7.77 -0.74
N LEU A 88 -4.57 -7.44 0.38
CA LEU A 88 -4.82 -6.06 0.78
C LEU A 88 -3.52 -5.29 0.96
N TYR A 89 -2.51 -5.88 1.61
CA TYR A 89 -1.21 -5.24 1.75
C TYR A 89 -0.53 -4.99 0.40
N GLY A 90 -0.42 -6.00 -0.46
CA GLY A 90 0.17 -5.84 -1.78
C GLY A 90 -0.55 -4.77 -2.62
N TRP A 91 -1.88 -4.72 -2.53
CA TRP A 91 -2.65 -3.69 -3.21
C TRP A 91 -2.41 -2.29 -2.63
N MET A 92 -2.36 -2.12 -1.31
CA MET A 92 -2.00 -0.85 -0.67
C MET A 92 -0.63 -0.36 -1.13
N GLU A 93 0.38 -1.22 -1.20
CA GLU A 93 1.71 -0.83 -1.67
C GLU A 93 1.68 -0.40 -3.13
N SER A 94 0.99 -1.15 -4.00
CA SER A 94 0.82 -0.76 -5.41
C SER A 94 0.11 0.59 -5.60
N LEU A 95 -0.82 0.93 -4.68
CA LEU A 95 -1.54 2.19 -4.69
C LEU A 95 -0.66 3.35 -4.23
N LYS A 96 0.19 3.14 -3.21
CA LYS A 96 1.10 4.19 -2.70
C LYS A 96 2.16 4.58 -3.72
N GLU A 97 2.65 3.61 -4.49
CA GLU A 97 3.59 3.84 -5.60
C GLU A 97 2.89 4.38 -6.86
N SER A 98 1.56 4.46 -6.85
CA SER A 98 0.81 4.94 -8.00
C SER A 98 0.94 6.44 -8.17
N VAL A 99 1.31 6.81 -9.39
CA VAL A 99 1.24 8.15 -9.99
C VAL A 99 -0.17 8.76 -9.88
N ILE A 100 -1.21 7.92 -9.88
CA ILE A 100 -2.62 8.33 -9.88
C ILE A 100 -3.08 8.55 -8.44
N LYS A 101 -3.44 9.81 -8.11
CA LYS A 101 -3.88 10.22 -6.77
C LYS A 101 -5.34 9.88 -6.43
N GLY A 102 -6.05 9.19 -7.33
CA GLY A 102 -7.42 8.70 -7.15
C GLY A 102 -8.39 9.21 -8.22
N GLN A 103 -9.61 8.65 -8.24
CA GLN A 103 -10.66 8.99 -9.21
C GLN A 103 -11.04 10.47 -9.21
N LYS A 104 -10.97 11.15 -8.06
CA LYS A 104 -11.21 12.59 -7.94
C LYS A 104 -10.25 13.44 -8.78
N TYR A 105 -9.05 12.93 -9.06
CA TYR A 105 -8.02 13.61 -9.85
C TYR A 105 -8.02 13.21 -11.33
N LEU A 106 -8.82 12.21 -11.71
CA LEU A 106 -8.99 11.72 -13.08
C LEU A 106 -9.96 12.60 -13.91
N THR A 107 -9.94 13.91 -13.72
CA THR A 107 -10.61 14.83 -14.67
C THR A 107 -9.72 15.03 -15.91
N PRO A 108 -10.29 15.28 -17.11
CA PRO A 108 -9.48 15.53 -18.32
C PRO A 108 -8.44 16.64 -18.11
N THR A 109 -8.84 17.72 -17.43
CA THR A 109 -7.97 18.85 -17.09
C THR A 109 -6.93 18.49 -16.02
N GLY A 110 -7.30 17.66 -15.03
CA GLY A 110 -6.39 17.17 -14.00
C GLY A 110 -5.30 16.27 -14.58
N LYS A 111 -5.68 15.38 -15.50
CA LYS A 111 -4.76 14.51 -16.25
C LYS A 111 -3.77 15.33 -17.08
N GLN A 112 -4.26 16.32 -17.85
CA GLN A 112 -3.39 17.21 -18.63
C GLN A 112 -2.39 18.00 -17.76
N ARG A 113 -2.84 18.56 -16.63
CA ARG A 113 -1.95 19.28 -15.70
C ARG A 113 -0.90 18.37 -15.09
N TYR A 114 -1.28 17.13 -14.75
CA TYR A 114 -0.36 16.13 -14.23
C TYR A 114 0.71 15.76 -15.26
N GLU A 115 0.30 15.47 -16.50
CA GLU A 115 1.19 15.17 -17.61
C GLU A 115 2.13 16.34 -17.93
N GLN A 116 1.61 17.58 -17.95
CA GLN A 116 2.44 18.78 -18.12
C GLN A 116 3.48 18.93 -17.00
N LYS A 117 3.08 18.73 -15.75
CA LYS A 117 4.00 18.81 -14.61
C LYS A 117 5.12 17.78 -14.72
N GLN A 118 4.78 16.51 -14.99
CA GLN A 118 5.80 15.47 -15.18
C GLN A 118 6.75 15.80 -16.33
N ARG A 119 6.22 16.31 -17.45
CA ARG A 119 7.02 16.67 -18.62
C ARG A 119 7.98 17.82 -18.33
N ALA A 120 7.54 18.80 -17.55
CA ALA A 120 8.40 19.90 -17.09
C ALA A 120 9.50 19.42 -16.13
N GLU A 121 9.18 18.57 -15.16
CA GLU A 121 10.15 17.98 -14.23
C GLU A 121 11.21 17.15 -14.97
N ALA A 122 10.79 16.31 -15.92
CA ALA A 122 11.71 15.52 -16.75
C ALA A 122 12.64 16.39 -17.62
N PHE A 123 12.11 17.50 -18.17
CA PHE A 123 12.93 18.44 -18.93
C PHE A 123 13.98 19.13 -18.07
N LEU A 124 13.62 19.60 -16.87
CA LEU A 124 14.57 20.22 -15.94
C LEU A 124 15.68 19.25 -15.54
N ALA A 125 15.34 17.98 -15.27
CA ALA A 125 16.33 16.95 -14.98
C ALA A 125 17.31 16.72 -16.15
N GLN A 126 16.84 16.77 -17.41
CA GLN A 126 17.73 16.69 -18.57
C GLN A 126 18.65 17.91 -18.69
N VAL A 127 18.13 19.11 -18.44
CA VAL A 127 18.93 20.34 -18.45
C VAL A 127 20.03 20.28 -17.38
N ASP A 128 19.69 19.88 -16.17
CA ASP A 128 20.66 19.73 -15.07
C ASP A 128 21.77 18.74 -15.44
N GLU A 129 21.43 17.62 -16.07
CA GLU A 129 22.41 16.64 -16.53
C GLU A 129 23.33 17.18 -17.63
N ILE A 130 22.80 17.98 -18.56
CA ILE A 130 23.61 18.65 -19.60
C ILE A 130 24.58 19.65 -18.96
N VAL A 131 24.09 20.48 -18.04
CA VAL A 131 24.91 21.48 -17.34
C VAL A 131 26.00 20.79 -16.51
N ARG A 132 25.68 19.68 -15.83
CA ARG A 132 26.66 18.88 -15.07
C ARG A 132 27.77 18.36 -15.99
N LYS A 133 27.41 17.75 -17.13
CA LYS A 133 28.37 17.25 -18.12
C LYS A 133 29.26 18.36 -18.69
N ALA A 134 28.68 19.53 -18.99
CA ALA A 134 29.44 20.67 -19.48
C ALA A 134 30.48 21.15 -18.45
N ARG A 135 30.10 21.27 -17.17
CA ARG A 135 31.03 21.63 -16.08
C ARG A 135 32.15 20.59 -15.87
N GLU A 136 31.84 19.31 -16.01
CA GLU A 136 32.83 18.23 -15.93
C GLU A 136 33.82 18.27 -17.11
N GLN A 137 33.34 18.59 -18.32
CA GLN A 137 34.18 18.79 -19.49
C GLN A 137 35.10 20.01 -19.36
N GLU A 138 34.61 21.13 -18.81
CA GLU A 138 35.44 22.31 -18.51
C GLU A 138 36.52 21.99 -17.48
N LYS A 139 36.19 21.30 -16.37
CA LYS A 139 37.18 20.88 -15.37
C LYS A 139 38.27 19.97 -15.96
N ARG A 140 37.92 19.09 -16.90
CA ARG A 140 38.88 18.22 -17.60
C ARG A 140 39.77 18.98 -18.60
N ARG A 141 39.32 20.14 -19.09
CA ARG A 141 40.08 20.99 -20.02
C ARG A 141 41.06 21.94 -19.33
N SER A 142 40.97 22.13 -18.00
CA SER A 142 41.90 22.97 -17.23
C SER A 142 42.86 22.20 -16.30
N PRO A 143 43.63 21.17 -16.74
CA PRO A 143 44.70 20.63 -15.91
C PRO A 143 45.95 21.53 -16.00
N GLY A 144 46.19 22.32 -14.95
CA GLY A 144 47.53 22.79 -14.55
C GLY A 144 48.16 23.94 -15.34
N SER A 145 47.93 25.18 -14.88
CA SER A 145 48.92 26.27 -15.00
C SER A 145 49.53 26.53 -13.61
N SER A 146 50.39 25.63 -13.14
CA SER A 146 51.17 25.89 -11.91
C SER A 146 52.54 25.22 -12.02
N GLY A 147 53.58 26.05 -12.14
CA GLY A 147 54.97 25.66 -11.92
C GLY A 147 55.90 25.93 -13.11
N MET A 148 56.25 27.21 -13.35
CA MET A 148 57.56 27.54 -13.93
C MET A 148 58.48 27.90 -12.76
N PRO A 149 59.65 27.28 -12.60
CA PRO A 149 60.57 27.61 -11.51
C PRO A 149 61.31 28.91 -11.84
N SER A 150 61.25 29.88 -10.94
CA SER A 150 62.13 31.05 -10.97
C SER A 150 63.57 30.59 -10.73
N SER A 151 64.40 30.58 -11.76
CA SER A 151 65.85 30.57 -11.62
C SER A 151 66.32 32.02 -11.52
N GLU A 152 66.66 32.46 -10.31
CA GLU A 152 67.47 33.66 -10.09
C GLU A 152 68.97 33.33 -10.17
N LEU A 153 69.72 34.35 -10.57
CA LEU A 153 71.16 34.47 -10.75
C LEU A 153 71.97 34.24 -9.48
#